data_AF-A0A060Z8D7-F1
#
_entry.id   AF-A0A060Z8D7-F1
#
_cell.length_a   1.000
_cell.length_b   1.000
_cell.length_c   1.000
_cell.angle_alpha   90.00
_cell.angle_beta   90.00
_cell.angle_gamma   90.00
#
_symmetry.space_group_name_H-M   'P 1'
#
loop_
_entity.id
_entity.type
_entity.pdbx_description
1 polymer ?
#
loop_
_entity_poly.entity_id
_entity_poly.type
_entity_poly.pdbx_seq_one_letter_code
_entity_poly.pdbx_strand_id
1 'polypeptide(L)'
;MSFTVFEPTCLRERLALNVFVTTDNEGQGTLQDNYASASVDVKLPINIVVKGGDSSQYITFPDHKLLEHIYMVENFGDVAAPVNVTFVIPVELDSGYLWNVSLPQTDNSRGKCERKEVFSKQEKNTLFYQHCSGVICHVVGCTIGLSSNNQPTIFKFVGNVSRNSEVRIIVTSYIRFMLLNNVCKHMF
;
A
#
# COMPACT_ATOMS: atom_id res chain seq x y z
N MET A 1 19.36 27.74 -22.66
CA MET A 1 17.88 27.74 -22.77
C MET A 1 17.34 26.76 -21.75
N SER A 2 16.27 27.09 -21.04
CA SER A 2 15.65 26.25 -20.01
C SER A 2 14.14 26.27 -20.15
N PHE A 3 13.49 25.13 -19.94
CA PHE A 3 12.05 24.98 -19.96
C PHE A 3 11.56 24.57 -18.56
N THR A 4 10.41 25.10 -18.15
CA THR A 4 9.73 24.74 -16.90
C THR A 4 8.36 24.16 -17.22
N VAL A 5 8.01 23.05 -16.58
CA VAL A 5 6.71 22.40 -16.72
C VAL A 5 5.83 22.77 -15.54
N PHE A 6 4.67 23.39 -15.80
CA PHE A 6 3.77 23.89 -14.75
C PHE A 6 2.62 22.93 -14.38
N GLU A 7 2.32 21.93 -15.22
CA GLU A 7 1.25 20.95 -14.98
C GLU A 7 1.68 19.53 -15.38
N PRO A 8 2.57 18.89 -14.61
CA PRO A 8 3.10 17.56 -14.98
C PRO A 8 2.01 16.48 -15.02
N THR A 9 0.90 16.67 -14.30
CA THR A 9 -0.25 15.75 -14.28
C THR A 9 -1.02 15.67 -15.60
N CYS A 10 -0.96 16.71 -16.43
CA CYS A 10 -1.57 16.74 -17.76
C CYS A 10 -0.70 16.03 -18.82
N LEU A 11 0.55 15.70 -18.48
CA LEU A 11 1.45 15.03 -19.39
C LEU A 11 1.15 13.53 -19.46
N ARG A 12 1.35 12.96 -20.66
CA ARG A 12 1.33 11.51 -20.87
C ARG A 12 2.61 10.88 -20.34
N GLU A 13 2.73 9.57 -20.49
CA GLU A 13 3.91 8.78 -20.08
C GLU A 13 5.24 9.30 -20.63
N ARG A 14 5.22 9.99 -21.79
CA ARG A 14 6.40 10.58 -22.41
C ARG A 14 6.14 12.01 -22.88
N LEU A 15 7.10 12.88 -22.59
CA LEU A 15 7.19 14.22 -23.16
C LEU A 15 8.13 14.17 -24.37
N ALA A 16 7.61 14.44 -25.56
CA ALA A 16 8.41 14.54 -26.78
C ALA A 16 8.86 15.99 -27.01
N LEU A 17 10.15 16.18 -27.27
CA LEU A 17 10.75 17.45 -27.66
C LEU A 17 11.25 17.32 -29.10
N ASN A 18 10.72 18.15 -29.98
CA ASN A 18 11.09 18.22 -31.39
C ASN A 18 11.75 19.58 -31.64
N VAL A 19 12.93 19.56 -32.26
CA VAL A 19 13.71 20.75 -32.57
C VAL A 19 13.99 20.79 -34.07
N PHE A 20 13.75 21.94 -34.67
CA PHE A 20 14.03 22.22 -36.07
C PHE A 20 14.98 23.42 -36.14
N VAL A 21 15.98 23.34 -37.02
CA VAL A 21 16.85 24.46 -37.36
C VAL A 21 16.46 24.94 -38.76
N THR A 22 16.25 26.24 -38.90
CA THR A 22 15.90 26.86 -40.19
C THR A 22 16.88 27.99 -40.49
N THR A 23 17.28 28.15 -41.75
CA THR A 23 18.11 29.29 -42.18
C THR A 23 17.49 30.00 -43.37
N ASP A 24 17.74 31.30 -43.54
CA ASP A 24 17.22 32.05 -44.69
C ASP A 24 17.88 31.67 -46.03
N ASN A 25 18.96 30.86 -46.00
CA ASN A 25 19.68 30.38 -47.18
C ASN A 25 19.18 29.01 -47.69
N GLU A 26 18.24 28.40 -46.96
CA GLU A 26 17.65 27.12 -47.31
C GLU A 26 16.50 27.31 -48.31
N GLY A 27 16.68 26.83 -49.57
CA GLY A 27 15.60 26.81 -50.57
C GLY A 27 14.49 25.79 -50.25
N GLN A 28 13.43 25.71 -51.07
CA GLN A 28 12.23 24.85 -50.86
C GLN A 28 12.45 23.31 -50.78
N GLY A 29 13.68 22.85 -50.59
CA GLY A 29 14.01 21.44 -50.38
C GLY A 29 15.19 21.32 -49.42
N THR A 30 14.93 21.42 -48.12
CA THR A 30 15.93 21.34 -47.06
C THR A 30 16.24 19.90 -46.66
N LEU A 31 17.51 19.65 -46.30
CA LEU A 31 18.09 18.35 -45.98
C LEU A 31 17.43 17.73 -44.72
N GLN A 32 17.38 16.39 -44.65
CA GLN A 32 16.74 15.64 -43.55
C GLN A 32 17.45 15.77 -42.18
N ASP A 33 18.56 16.50 -42.11
CA ASP A 33 19.42 16.62 -40.93
C ASP A 33 19.12 17.85 -40.06
N ASN A 34 18.15 18.67 -40.43
CA ASN A 34 17.75 19.86 -39.67
C ASN A 34 16.75 19.57 -38.53
N TYR A 35 16.44 18.29 -38.30
CA TYR A 35 15.49 17.83 -37.31
C TYR A 35 16.14 16.93 -36.26
N ALA A 36 15.82 17.18 -35.00
CA ALA A 36 16.13 16.27 -33.90
C ALA A 36 14.90 16.09 -33.03
N SER A 37 14.72 14.86 -32.52
CA SER A 37 13.73 14.57 -31.50
C SER A 37 14.36 13.89 -30.29
N ALA A 38 13.82 14.19 -29.13
CA ALA A 38 14.13 13.54 -27.87
C ALA A 38 12.83 13.27 -27.10
N SER A 39 12.87 12.29 -26.19
CA SER A 39 11.75 12.01 -25.31
C SER A 39 12.21 11.87 -23.87
N VAL A 40 11.41 12.35 -22.94
CA VAL A 40 11.64 12.20 -21.50
C VAL A 40 10.47 11.43 -20.91
N ASP A 41 10.76 10.37 -20.16
CA ASP A 41 9.74 9.64 -19.42
C ASP A 41 9.19 10.52 -18.29
N VAL A 42 7.87 10.63 -18.22
CA VAL A 42 7.17 11.41 -17.21
C VAL A 42 6.81 10.48 -16.06
N LYS A 43 7.32 10.80 -14.87
CA LYS A 43 6.96 10.11 -13.63
C LYS A 43 6.26 11.11 -12.71
N LEU A 44 5.07 10.72 -12.25
CA LEU A 44 4.29 11.55 -11.34
C LEU A 44 4.70 11.27 -9.88
N PRO A 45 4.96 12.30 -9.08
CA PRO A 45 5.29 12.13 -7.67
C PRO A 45 4.04 11.70 -6.91
N ILE A 46 4.11 10.52 -6.28
CA ILE A 46 3.11 10.02 -5.33
C ILE A 46 3.77 9.92 -3.95
N ASN A 47 3.03 10.24 -2.89
CA ASN A 47 3.54 10.19 -1.52
C ASN A 47 2.53 9.49 -0.62
N ILE A 48 2.69 8.18 -0.46
CA ILE A 48 1.76 7.35 0.29
C ILE A 48 2.34 7.08 1.68
N VAL A 49 1.58 7.41 2.71
CA VAL A 49 1.93 7.20 4.11
C VAL A 49 0.94 6.22 4.73
N VAL A 50 1.48 5.34 5.56
CA VAL A 50 0.72 4.35 6.31
C VAL A 50 0.95 4.57 7.80
N LYS A 51 -0.14 4.65 8.57
CA LYS A 51 -0.12 4.93 10.02
C LYS A 51 -0.98 3.91 10.76
N GLY A 52 -0.59 3.58 11.99
CA GLY A 52 -1.48 2.93 12.95
C GLY A 52 -2.45 3.95 13.54
N GLY A 53 -3.71 3.57 13.67
CA GLY A 53 -4.73 4.32 14.41
C GLY A 53 -4.88 3.83 15.85
N ASP A 54 -5.94 4.30 16.51
CA ASP A 54 -6.26 3.96 17.91
C ASP A 54 -6.68 2.50 18.03
N SER A 55 -5.69 1.64 18.22
CA SER A 55 -5.86 0.20 18.34
C SER A 55 -5.97 -0.22 19.81
N SER A 56 -6.57 -1.39 20.05
CA SER A 56 -6.58 -2.04 21.36
C SER A 56 -5.15 -2.29 21.83
N GLN A 57 -4.79 -1.76 23.00
CA GLN A 57 -3.46 -1.96 23.58
C GLN A 57 -3.35 -3.27 24.38
N TYR A 58 -4.44 -3.67 25.02
CA TYR A 58 -4.55 -4.89 25.79
C TYR A 58 -6.00 -5.37 25.84
N ILE A 59 -6.19 -6.65 26.15
CA ILE A 59 -7.49 -7.24 26.43
C ILE A 59 -7.46 -7.99 27.77
N THR A 60 -8.60 -8.04 28.45
CA THR A 60 -8.73 -8.75 29.72
C THR A 60 -9.47 -10.06 29.50
N PHE A 61 -8.79 -11.20 29.49
CA PHE A 61 -9.43 -12.48 29.22
C PHE A 61 -9.90 -13.19 30.51
N PRO A 62 -11.12 -13.75 30.57
CA PRO A 62 -12.10 -13.90 29.49
C PRO A 62 -13.14 -12.77 29.40
N ASP A 63 -13.06 -11.74 30.23
CA ASP A 63 -14.14 -10.74 30.40
C ASP A 63 -14.30 -9.83 29.16
N HIS A 64 -13.20 -9.45 28.52
CA HIS A 64 -13.12 -8.66 27.29
C HIS A 64 -12.23 -9.37 26.27
N LYS A 65 -12.87 -9.96 25.25
CA LYS A 65 -12.19 -10.76 24.22
C LYS A 65 -12.06 -10.04 22.88
N LEU A 66 -12.69 -8.89 22.71
CA LEU A 66 -12.67 -8.16 21.45
C LEU A 66 -11.34 -7.43 21.30
N LEU A 67 -10.64 -7.72 20.21
CA LEU A 67 -9.38 -7.10 19.84
C LEU A 67 -9.58 -6.33 18.53
N GLU A 68 -9.15 -5.07 18.52
CA GLU A 68 -9.32 -4.15 17.41
C GLU A 68 -7.99 -3.51 17.00
N HIS A 69 -7.72 -3.48 15.70
CA HIS A 69 -6.58 -2.79 15.11
C HIS A 69 -7.00 -1.91 13.95
N ILE A 70 -6.53 -0.67 13.96
CA ILE A 70 -6.87 0.36 12.98
C ILE A 70 -5.61 0.76 12.21
N TYR A 71 -5.74 0.83 10.88
CA TYR A 71 -4.72 1.36 9.98
C TYR A 71 -5.28 2.46 9.12
N MET A 72 -4.45 3.45 8.82
CA MET A 72 -4.79 4.58 7.97
C MET A 72 -3.79 4.64 6.82
N VAL A 73 -4.28 4.64 5.58
CA VAL A 73 -3.47 4.79 4.38
C VAL A 73 -3.85 6.09 3.70
N GLU A 74 -2.90 6.98 3.51
CA GLU A 74 -3.12 8.36 3.08
C GLU A 74 -2.15 8.72 1.96
N ASN A 75 -2.62 9.47 0.96
CA ASN A 75 -1.78 10.04 -0.07
C ASN A 75 -1.60 11.54 0.19
N PHE A 76 -0.38 11.93 0.53
CA PHE A 76 0.09 13.31 0.71
C PHE A 76 0.59 13.95 -0.60
N GLY A 77 0.57 13.21 -1.70
CA GLY A 77 0.96 13.71 -3.01
C GLY A 77 -0.21 14.36 -3.75
N ASP A 78 0.12 15.23 -4.70
CA ASP A 78 -0.86 15.97 -5.50
C ASP A 78 -1.56 15.10 -6.56
N VAL A 79 -1.09 13.85 -6.74
CA VAL A 79 -1.56 12.93 -7.78
C VAL A 79 -2.30 11.75 -7.15
N ALA A 80 -3.56 11.56 -7.54
CA ALA A 80 -4.34 10.40 -7.13
C ALA A 80 -3.74 9.10 -7.69
N ALA A 81 -3.74 8.03 -6.89
CA ALA A 81 -3.10 6.77 -7.26
C ALA A 81 -3.90 5.54 -6.79
N PRO A 82 -4.10 4.53 -7.64
CA PRO A 82 -4.55 3.21 -7.19
C PRO A 82 -3.39 2.50 -6.49
N VAL A 83 -3.64 1.91 -5.33
CA VAL A 83 -2.62 1.18 -4.56
C VAL A 83 -3.11 -0.16 -4.09
N ASN A 84 -2.18 -1.11 -4.01
CA ASN A 84 -2.42 -2.42 -3.41
C ASN A 84 -1.79 -2.45 -2.03
N VAL A 85 -2.64 -2.62 -1.02
CA VAL A 85 -2.27 -2.68 0.39
C VAL A 85 -2.36 -4.12 0.85
N THR A 86 -1.29 -4.66 1.41
CA THR A 86 -1.28 -6.03 1.95
C THR A 86 -1.06 -5.99 3.45
N PHE A 87 -1.98 -6.58 4.19
CA PHE A 87 -1.94 -6.77 5.63
C PHE A 87 -1.56 -8.21 5.96
N VAL A 88 -0.63 -8.37 6.88
CA VAL A 88 -0.19 -9.66 7.40
C VAL A 88 -0.62 -9.75 8.85
N ILE A 89 -1.47 -10.72 9.17
CA ILE A 89 -2.19 -10.77 10.43
C ILE A 89 -1.93 -12.11 11.12
N PRO A 90 -1.28 -12.14 12.30
CA PRO A 90 -1.15 -13.38 13.06
C PRO A 90 -2.53 -13.77 13.62
N VAL A 91 -2.98 -14.99 13.29
CA VAL A 91 -4.20 -15.56 13.86
C VAL A 91 -3.91 -16.42 15.08
N GLU A 92 -2.68 -16.88 15.21
CA GLU A 92 -2.16 -17.48 16.42
C GLU A 92 -1.30 -16.43 17.14
N LEU A 93 -1.77 -16.03 18.31
CA LEU A 93 -1.10 -15.10 19.21
C LEU A 93 -0.25 -15.89 20.22
N ASP A 94 0.62 -15.19 20.93
CA ASP A 94 1.45 -15.78 21.99
C ASP A 94 0.61 -16.57 23.00
N SER A 95 1.22 -17.57 23.65
CA SER A 95 0.59 -18.36 24.72
C SER A 95 -0.66 -19.17 24.30
N GLY A 96 -0.83 -19.43 22.99
CA GLY A 96 -1.87 -20.30 22.44
C GLY A 96 -3.25 -19.64 22.34
N TYR A 97 -3.29 -18.31 22.27
CA TYR A 97 -4.51 -17.57 21.98
C TYR A 97 -4.73 -17.50 20.47
N LEU A 98 -5.99 -17.58 20.05
CA LEU A 98 -6.38 -17.49 18.65
C LEU A 98 -7.20 -16.22 18.43
N TRP A 99 -6.86 -15.45 17.40
CA TRP A 99 -7.61 -14.27 17.00
C TRP A 99 -8.48 -14.56 15.78
N ASN A 100 -9.80 -14.62 16.00
CA ASN A 100 -10.77 -14.75 14.93
C ASN A 100 -11.07 -13.38 14.31
N VAL A 101 -10.14 -12.92 13.47
CA VAL A 101 -10.19 -11.61 12.81
C VAL A 101 -11.15 -11.62 11.62
N SER A 102 -11.99 -10.59 11.53
CA SER A 102 -12.85 -10.34 10.37
C SER A 102 -12.09 -9.66 9.23
N LEU A 103 -12.63 -9.69 8.01
CA LEU A 103 -12.12 -8.83 6.93
C LEU A 103 -12.33 -7.36 7.32
N PRO A 104 -11.41 -6.46 6.92
CA PRO A 104 -11.48 -5.09 7.38
C PRO A 104 -12.73 -4.42 6.82
N GLN A 105 -13.44 -3.69 7.67
CA GLN A 105 -14.45 -2.75 7.22
C GLN A 105 -13.73 -1.51 6.71
N THR A 106 -13.92 -1.17 5.44
CA THR A 106 -13.43 0.08 4.86
C THR A 106 -14.57 1.09 4.85
N ASP A 107 -14.42 2.18 5.59
CA ASP A 107 -15.46 3.23 5.76
C ASP A 107 -15.87 3.90 4.45
N ASN A 108 -15.06 3.75 3.40
CA ASN A 108 -15.35 4.23 2.06
C ASN A 108 -15.30 3.05 1.10
N SER A 109 -16.38 2.82 0.37
CA SER A 109 -16.64 1.78 -0.65
C SER A 109 -15.67 1.73 -1.85
N ARG A 110 -14.44 2.25 -1.70
CA ARG A 110 -13.45 2.44 -2.77
C ARG A 110 -12.42 1.32 -2.88
N GLY A 111 -12.61 0.20 -2.18
CA GLY A 111 -11.70 -0.92 -2.30
C GLY A 111 -12.31 -2.29 -2.09
N LYS A 112 -11.71 -3.28 -2.75
CA LYS A 112 -12.03 -4.70 -2.57
C LYS A 112 -10.90 -5.33 -1.77
N CYS A 113 -11.27 -5.97 -0.66
CA CYS A 113 -10.34 -6.73 0.17
C CYS A 113 -10.62 -8.22 0.04
N GLU A 114 -9.56 -8.99 -0.19
CA GLU A 114 -9.62 -10.44 -0.29
C GLU A 114 -8.67 -11.07 0.73
N ARG A 115 -9.12 -12.14 1.38
CA ARG A 115 -8.31 -12.93 2.31
C ARG A 115 -7.73 -14.13 1.59
N LYS A 116 -6.44 -14.37 1.77
CA LYS A 116 -5.77 -15.64 1.48
C LYS A 116 -5.11 -16.14 2.76
N GLU A 117 -5.35 -17.40 3.08
CA GLU A 117 -4.64 -18.06 4.19
C GLU A 117 -3.24 -18.44 3.71
N VAL A 118 -2.22 -18.07 4.50
CA VAL A 118 -0.83 -18.44 4.20
C VAL A 118 -0.24 -19.14 5.41
N PHE A 119 0.11 -20.41 5.23
CA PHE A 119 0.80 -21.19 6.25
C PHE A 119 2.31 -20.89 6.18
N SER A 120 2.79 -19.96 7.02
CA SER A 120 4.21 -19.57 7.05
C SER A 120 5.15 -20.62 7.68
N LYS A 121 4.70 -21.85 7.90
CA LYS A 121 5.53 -22.89 8.55
C LYS A 121 6.68 -23.40 7.67
N GLN A 122 6.73 -23.11 6.36
CA GLN A 122 7.71 -23.75 5.46
C GLN A 122 8.49 -22.85 4.48
N GLU A 123 8.06 -21.63 4.16
CA GLU A 123 8.77 -20.81 3.15
C GLU A 123 9.65 -19.72 3.74
N LYS A 124 10.95 -20.02 3.87
CA LYS A 124 12.00 -19.13 4.41
C LYS A 124 12.32 -17.88 3.56
N ASN A 125 11.71 -17.73 2.37
CA ASN A 125 12.11 -16.73 1.37
C ASN A 125 11.06 -15.64 1.07
N THR A 126 9.99 -15.52 1.85
CA THR A 126 9.00 -14.47 1.64
C THR A 126 9.17 -13.33 2.65
N LEU A 127 8.83 -12.09 2.25
CA LEU A 127 8.76 -10.93 3.16
C LEU A 127 7.88 -11.20 4.40
N PHE A 128 6.95 -12.15 4.29
CA PHE A 128 6.05 -12.60 5.35
C PHE A 128 6.74 -13.40 6.46
N TYR A 129 7.87 -14.07 6.16
CA TYR A 129 8.54 -14.98 7.09
C TYR A 129 9.06 -14.30 8.35
N GLN A 130 9.50 -13.03 8.26
CA GLN A 130 10.05 -12.31 9.42
C GLN A 130 9.00 -12.01 10.52
N HIS A 131 7.72 -11.92 10.16
CA HIS A 131 6.64 -11.53 11.07
C HIS A 131 5.64 -12.66 11.37
N CYS A 132 5.68 -13.74 10.60
CA CYS A 132 4.84 -14.93 10.77
C CYS A 132 5.65 -16.21 11.04
N SER A 133 6.92 -16.09 11.42
CA SER A 133 7.76 -17.25 11.71
C SER A 133 7.19 -18.04 12.88
N GLY A 134 6.79 -19.30 12.62
CA GLY A 134 6.32 -20.22 13.66
C GLY A 134 4.82 -20.15 13.99
N VAL A 135 4.07 -19.20 13.44
CA VAL A 135 2.62 -19.02 13.70
C VAL A 135 1.80 -19.02 12.41
N ILE A 136 0.49 -19.28 12.52
CA ILE A 136 -0.44 -19.16 11.39
C ILE A 136 -0.80 -17.68 11.18
N CYS A 137 -0.80 -17.23 9.92
CA CYS A 137 -1.16 -15.87 9.55
C CYS A 137 -2.20 -15.83 8.42
N HIS A 138 -3.03 -14.80 8.44
CA HIS A 138 -3.86 -14.40 7.32
C HIS A 138 -3.17 -13.29 6.54
N VAL A 139 -3.19 -13.40 5.21
CA VAL A 139 -2.78 -12.32 4.30
C VAL A 139 -4.03 -11.71 3.70
N VAL A 140 -4.24 -10.42 3.93
CA VAL A 140 -5.39 -9.68 3.41
C VAL A 140 -4.88 -8.65 2.41
N GLY A 141 -5.21 -8.82 1.14
CA GLY A 141 -4.88 -7.89 0.07
C GLY A 141 -6.08 -6.99 -0.24
N CYS A 142 -5.86 -5.68 -0.27
CA CYS A 142 -6.88 -4.68 -0.59
C CYS A 142 -6.41 -3.79 -1.74
N THR A 143 -7.23 -3.62 -2.77
CA THR A 143 -7.02 -2.61 -3.82
C THR A 143 -7.85 -1.38 -3.49
N ILE A 144 -7.24 -0.21 -3.34
CA ILE A 144 -7.92 1.06 -3.03
C ILE A 144 -7.50 2.16 -4.00
N GLY A 145 -8.41 3.10 -4.25
CA GLY A 145 -8.08 4.37 -4.91
C GLY A 145 -7.79 5.47 -3.88
N LEU A 146 -6.56 5.97 -3.83
CA LEU A 146 -6.19 7.10 -2.97
C LEU A 146 -6.33 8.41 -3.74
N SER A 147 -7.11 9.32 -3.18
CA SER A 147 -7.26 10.69 -3.68
C SER A 147 -6.13 11.58 -3.18
N SER A 148 -5.82 12.67 -3.90
CA SER A 148 -4.77 13.65 -3.56
C SER A 148 -5.21 14.72 -2.54
N ASN A 149 -6.36 14.53 -1.88
CA ASN A 149 -6.94 15.49 -0.94
C ASN A 149 -6.63 15.18 0.52
N ASN A 150 -5.57 14.41 0.79
CA ASN A 150 -5.16 13.98 2.14
C ASN A 150 -6.31 13.32 2.94
N GLN A 151 -7.21 12.62 2.26
CA GLN A 151 -8.24 11.82 2.95
C GLN A 151 -7.72 10.40 3.18
N PRO A 152 -7.51 9.99 4.44
CA PRO A 152 -7.05 8.65 4.73
C PRO A 152 -8.15 7.63 4.44
N THR A 153 -7.75 6.49 3.89
CA THR A 153 -8.56 5.28 3.88
C THR A 153 -8.28 4.51 5.16
N ILE A 154 -9.34 4.27 5.94
CA ILE A 154 -9.25 3.59 7.23
C ILE A 154 -9.58 2.11 7.04
N PHE A 155 -8.73 1.25 7.59
CA PHE A 155 -8.92 -0.20 7.66
C PHE A 155 -9.05 -0.61 9.11
N LYS A 156 -10.19 -1.19 9.45
CA LYS A 156 -10.49 -1.63 10.80
C LYS A 156 -10.60 -3.15 10.85
N PHE A 157 -9.65 -3.78 11.53
CA PHE A 157 -9.65 -5.22 11.81
C PHE A 157 -10.20 -5.47 13.22
N VAL A 158 -11.23 -6.29 13.30
CA VAL A 158 -11.89 -6.61 14.57
C VAL A 158 -12.02 -8.12 14.68
N GLY A 159 -11.81 -8.65 15.88
CA GLY A 159 -12.04 -10.08 16.09
C GLY A 159 -12.03 -10.46 17.54
N ASN A 160 -12.64 -11.60 17.84
CA ASN A 160 -12.61 -12.16 19.18
C ASN A 160 -11.34 -13.00 19.38
N VAL A 161 -10.73 -12.85 20.55
CA VAL A 161 -9.64 -13.69 21.01
C VAL A 161 -10.22 -14.84 21.83
N SER A 162 -9.86 -16.06 21.46
CA SER A 162 -10.21 -17.29 22.16
C SER A 162 -8.97 -18.01 22.64
N ARG A 163 -9.15 -18.89 23.63
CA ARG A 163 -8.12 -19.83 24.07
C ARG A 163 -8.79 -21.19 24.26
N ASN A 164 -8.09 -22.26 23.92
CA ASN A 164 -8.55 -23.61 24.21
C ASN A 164 -8.49 -23.99 25.71
N SER A 165 -8.01 -23.09 26.60
CA SER A 165 -7.93 -23.32 28.05
C SER A 165 -8.44 -22.13 28.88
N GLU A 166 -9.10 -22.41 30.00
CA GLU A 166 -9.89 -21.47 30.82
C GLU A 166 -9.07 -20.56 31.76
N VAL A 167 -7.79 -20.32 31.51
CA VAL A 167 -6.97 -19.51 32.42
C VAL A 167 -7.20 -18.01 32.19
N ARG A 168 -7.58 -17.30 33.25
CA ARG A 168 -7.62 -15.83 33.32
C ARG A 168 -6.20 -15.27 33.23
N ILE A 169 -5.87 -14.57 32.14
CA ILE A 169 -4.57 -13.90 31.94
C ILE A 169 -4.83 -12.56 31.23
N ILE A 170 -4.09 -11.52 31.62
CA ILE A 170 -4.01 -10.27 30.87
C ILE A 170 -3.07 -10.52 29.68
N VAL A 171 -3.61 -10.47 28.46
CA VAL A 171 -2.81 -10.64 27.25
C VAL A 171 -2.35 -9.27 26.79
N THR A 172 -1.06 -8.98 26.98
CA THR A 172 -0.40 -7.83 26.35
C THR A 172 -0.01 -8.25 24.94
N SER A 173 -0.90 -8.04 23.97
CA SER A 173 -0.63 -8.40 22.58
C SER A 173 0.23 -7.33 21.91
N TYR A 174 1.53 -7.59 21.76
CA TYR A 174 2.39 -6.81 20.88
C TYR A 174 2.19 -7.27 19.43
N ILE A 175 1.08 -6.88 18.82
CA ILE A 175 0.82 -7.28 17.43
C ILE A 175 1.58 -6.36 16.49
N ARG A 176 2.67 -6.89 15.93
CA ARG A 176 3.41 -6.26 14.83
C ARG A 176 2.71 -6.61 13.52
N PHE A 177 1.99 -5.64 12.95
CA PHE A 177 1.46 -5.78 11.61
C PHE A 177 2.47 -5.27 10.60
N MET A 178 2.64 -6.02 9.52
CA MET A 178 3.44 -5.59 8.38
C MET A 178 2.49 -5.12 7.29
N LEU A 179 2.67 -3.86 6.90
CA LEU A 179 2.13 -3.32 5.66
C LEU A 179 3.20 -3.44 4.60
N LEU A 180 2.97 -4.33 3.64
CA LEU A 180 3.79 -4.39 2.45
C LEU A 180 3.25 -3.36 1.45
N ASN A 181 3.95 -2.24 1.35
CA ASN A 181 3.77 -1.30 0.25
C ASN A 181 4.33 -1.92 -1.02
N ASN A 182 3.51 -2.68 -1.75
CA ASN A 182 3.75 -2.93 -3.16
C ASN A 182 3.22 -1.72 -3.95
N VAL A 183 3.91 -0.59 -3.84
CA VAL A 183 3.79 0.47 -4.84
C VAL A 183 4.37 -0.11 -6.13
N CYS A 184 3.54 -0.21 -7.17
CA CYS A 184 3.81 -0.80 -8.48
C CYS A 184 5.30 -0.98 -8.81
N LYS A 185 5.81 -2.19 -8.57
CA LYS A 185 7.08 -2.67 -9.10
C LYS A 185 6.82 -3.37 -10.44
N HIS A 186 6.09 -2.72 -11.33
CA HIS A 186 5.90 -3.14 -12.71
C HIS A 186 5.78 -1.91 -13.61
N MET A 187 6.91 -1.23 -13.78
CA MET A 187 7.23 -0.46 -14.98
C MET A 187 8.76 -0.30 -14.97
N PHE A 188 9.44 -1.39 -15.33
CA PHE A 188 10.83 -1.36 -15.80
C PHE A 188 10.79 -1.33 -17.32
#